data_AF-A0A0M3KJ52-F1
#
_entry.id   AF-A0A0M3KJ52-F1
#
_cell.length_a   1.000
_cell.length_b   1.000
_cell.length_c   1.000
_cell.angle_alpha   90.00
_cell.angle_beta   90.00
_cell.angle_gamma   90.00
#
_symmetry.space_group_name_H-M   'P 1'
#
loop_
_entity.id
_entity.type
_entity.pdbx_description
1 polymer ?
#
loop_
_entity_poly.entity_id
_entity_poly.type
_entity_poly.pdbx_seq_one_letter_code
_entity_poly.pdbx_strand_id
1 'polypeptide(L)'
;MAKRSMRTLKSICLRSVVIVHHAILSEEAIKLLPSALNSLIERLHFDIDHFVRSQSSVVHIEPEWISITDSFTIDYSRTFERCLNEIESPVDAFRFASINAQHQVCEAIWHRLNDEQRHYLARDSSVIVTASMWQCENGGANQFAYTAACEEAASMGWSRALLFWLAFIDPEHFCKEYPGFVLEEEMELQRYGVFHSVRADDGFQSMPHVEPLDLWAHLVILSILNRQWAILKLLPLDSVECAFHRFFPDGRIKASFLELLAMSPQQVQSKCRSVTRALLKWIPRLDREMLIYRIENNQLLKEFVN
;
A
#
# COMPACT_ATOMS: atom_id res chain seq x y z
N MET A 1 10.21 29.68 -8.77
CA MET A 1 11.42 29.74 -7.92
C MET A 1 11.12 29.06 -6.59
N ALA A 2 11.51 27.80 -6.42
CA ALA A 2 11.29 27.09 -5.17
C ALA A 2 12.25 27.61 -4.09
N LYS A 3 11.72 28.09 -2.95
CA LYS A 3 12.52 28.37 -1.75
C LYS A 3 13.22 27.07 -1.34
N ARG A 4 14.54 27.02 -1.43
CA ARG A 4 15.33 25.99 -0.73
C ARG A 4 15.06 26.18 0.76
N SER A 5 14.15 25.38 1.32
CA SER A 5 14.01 25.26 2.77
C SER A 5 15.38 24.86 3.32
N MET A 6 16.00 25.73 4.12
CA MET A 6 17.18 25.34 4.89
C MET A 6 16.73 24.26 5.87
N ARG A 7 17.14 23.01 5.60
CA ARG A 7 16.89 21.90 6.51
C ARG A 7 17.45 22.26 7.88
N THR A 8 16.67 21.98 8.92
CA THR A 8 17.15 22.18 10.29
C THR A 8 18.33 21.23 10.57
N LEU A 9 19.30 21.66 11.39
CA LEU A 9 20.39 20.78 11.84
C LEU A 9 19.84 19.48 12.45
N LYS A 10 18.70 19.58 13.15
CA LYS A 10 17.97 18.44 13.70
C LYS A 10 17.53 17.44 12.62
N SER A 11 16.97 17.91 11.51
CA SER A 11 16.58 17.07 10.36
C SER A 11 17.79 16.40 9.71
N ILE A 12 18.90 17.13 9.56
CA ILE A 12 20.15 16.58 9.02
C ILE A 12 20.70 15.47 9.93
N CYS A 13 20.82 15.73 11.23
CA CYS A 13 21.33 14.74 12.19
C CYS A 13 20.43 13.51 12.27
N LEU A 14 19.11 13.67 12.34
CA LEU A 14 18.19 12.53 12.35
C LEU A 14 18.24 11.74 11.04
N ARG A 15 18.34 12.42 9.89
CA ARG A 15 18.52 11.73 8.61
C ARG A 15 19.82 10.91 8.60
N SER A 16 20.93 11.48 9.05
CA SER A 16 22.19 10.73 9.17
C SER A 16 22.02 9.55 10.13
N VAL A 17 21.31 9.73 11.25
CA VAL A 17 21.08 8.68 12.24
C VAL A 17 20.11 7.60 11.79
N VAL A 18 19.28 7.86 10.79
CA VAL A 18 18.25 6.91 10.35
C VAL A 18 18.66 6.23 9.04
N ILE A 19 19.34 6.95 8.15
CA ILE A 19 19.75 6.46 6.83
C ILE A 19 21.16 5.85 6.87
N VAL A 20 22.13 6.53 7.49
CA VAL A 20 23.55 6.11 7.48
C VAL A 20 23.83 5.04 8.54
N HIS A 21 22.91 4.90 9.48
CA HIS A 21 23.11 4.16 10.72
C HIS A 21 22.75 2.68 10.62
N HIS A 22 22.40 2.19 9.43
CA HIS A 22 22.40 0.76 9.17
C HIS A 22 23.82 0.15 9.30
N ALA A 23 24.88 0.97 9.40
CA ALA A 23 26.26 0.49 9.51
C ALA A 23 27.13 1.09 10.64
N ILE A 24 26.85 2.30 11.18
CA ILE A 24 27.93 3.08 11.86
C ILE A 24 27.79 3.30 13.38
N LEU A 25 26.64 3.67 13.96
CA LEU A 25 26.55 3.73 15.43
C LEU A 25 25.91 2.48 16.04
N SER A 26 26.40 2.10 17.22
CA SER A 26 25.92 0.91 17.92
C SER A 26 24.48 1.11 18.40
N GLU A 27 23.69 0.04 18.44
CA GLU A 27 22.35 0.04 19.05
C GLU A 27 22.38 0.60 20.48
N GLU A 28 23.50 0.42 21.18
CA GLU A 28 23.74 0.93 22.53
C GLU A 28 23.74 2.46 22.58
N ALA A 29 24.27 3.14 21.55
CA ALA A 29 24.27 4.59 21.49
C ALA A 29 22.86 5.17 21.27
N ILE A 30 22.01 4.49 20.49
CA ILE A 30 20.61 4.89 20.27
C ILE A 30 19.82 4.76 21.58
N LYS A 31 20.07 3.72 22.38
CA LYS A 31 19.41 3.51 23.69
C LYS A 31 19.69 4.61 24.71
N LEU A 32 20.75 5.40 24.53
CA LEU A 32 21.07 6.55 25.39
C LEU A 32 20.27 7.82 25.01
N LEU A 33 19.57 7.81 23.88
CA LEU A 33 18.75 8.95 23.47
C LEU A 33 17.49 9.06 24.34
N PRO A 34 16.93 10.29 24.49
CA PRO A 34 15.63 10.47 25.14
C PRO A 34 14.57 9.58 24.48
N SER A 35 13.68 8.99 25.28
CA SER A 35 12.67 8.02 24.80
C SER A 35 11.85 8.54 23.61
N ALA A 36 11.45 9.81 23.63
CA ALA A 36 10.73 10.44 22.53
C ALA A 36 11.52 10.47 21.20
N LEU A 37 12.85 10.61 21.27
CA LEU A 37 13.72 10.59 20.10
C LEU A 37 13.97 9.16 19.63
N ASN A 38 14.13 8.21 20.56
CA ASN A 38 14.26 6.80 20.21
C ASN A 38 13.00 6.28 19.48
N SER A 39 11.81 6.53 20.04
CA SER A 39 10.55 6.15 19.38
C SER A 39 10.37 6.82 18.01
N LEU A 40 10.91 8.03 17.83
CA LEU A 40 10.89 8.70 16.54
C LEU A 40 11.79 8.01 15.51
N ILE A 41 13.01 7.62 15.91
CA ILE A 41 13.97 6.90 15.08
C ILE A 41 13.42 5.52 14.70
N GLU A 42 12.93 4.75 15.67
CA GLU A 42 12.33 3.43 15.46
C GLU A 42 11.17 3.49 14.46
N ARG A 43 10.29 4.48 14.60
CA ARG A 43 9.19 4.68 13.66
C ARG A 43 9.70 4.99 12.25
N LEU A 44 10.71 5.84 12.12
CA LEU A 44 11.21 6.24 10.81
C LEU A 44 12.01 5.12 10.12
N HIS A 45 12.77 4.32 10.88
CA HIS A 45 13.36 3.08 10.37
C HIS A 45 12.28 2.13 9.85
N PHE A 46 11.22 1.91 10.64
CA PHE A 46 10.11 1.06 10.20
C PHE A 46 9.49 1.54 8.88
N ASP A 47 9.24 2.84 8.74
CA ASP A 47 8.66 3.42 7.53
C ASP A 47 9.61 3.29 6.33
N ILE A 48 10.92 3.50 6.52
CA ILE A 48 11.96 3.36 5.49
C ILE A 48 12.11 1.89 5.06
N ASP A 49 12.28 0.98 6.01
CA ASP A 49 12.41 -0.46 5.73
C ASP A 49 11.16 -1.00 5.05
N HIS A 50 9.99 -0.49 5.43
CA HIS A 50 8.75 -0.85 4.75
C HIS A 50 8.72 -0.31 3.32
N PHE A 51 9.13 0.94 3.09
CA PHE A 51 9.23 1.51 1.76
C PHE A 51 10.20 0.70 0.89
N VAL A 52 11.44 0.48 1.32
CA VAL A 52 12.43 -0.28 0.55
C VAL A 52 11.95 -1.69 0.21
N ARG A 53 11.37 -2.41 1.18
CA ARG A 53 10.85 -3.76 0.96
C ARG A 53 9.65 -3.81 0.03
N SER A 54 8.77 -2.81 0.03
CA SER A 54 7.63 -2.81 -0.89
C SER A 54 8.08 -2.60 -2.34
N GLN A 55 9.22 -1.92 -2.56
CA GLN A 55 9.75 -1.67 -3.90
C GLN A 55 10.68 -2.80 -4.41
N SER A 56 11.15 -3.70 -3.54
CA SER A 56 12.26 -4.61 -3.85
C SER A 56 11.97 -5.64 -4.95
N SER A 57 10.69 -5.88 -5.28
CA SER A 57 10.31 -6.73 -6.41
C SER A 57 10.48 -6.05 -7.77
N VAL A 58 10.62 -4.72 -7.79
CA VAL A 58 10.74 -3.91 -8.99
C VAL A 58 12.14 -3.33 -9.12
N VAL A 59 12.66 -2.75 -8.04
CA VAL A 59 13.94 -2.04 -8.05
C VAL A 59 14.61 -2.13 -6.70
N HIS A 60 15.95 -2.20 -6.71
CA HIS A 60 16.75 -2.04 -5.50
C HIS A 60 16.82 -0.56 -5.11
N ILE A 61 16.22 -0.19 -3.98
CA ILE A 61 16.27 1.17 -3.45
C ILE A 61 17.32 1.24 -2.36
N GLU A 62 18.33 2.07 -2.57
CA GLU A 62 19.31 2.40 -1.54
C GLU A 62 18.70 3.37 -0.51
N PRO A 63 18.88 3.15 0.80
CA PRO A 63 18.35 4.04 1.84
C PRO A 63 18.75 5.51 1.63
N GLU A 64 19.94 5.77 1.07
CA GLU A 64 20.47 7.09 0.78
C GLU A 64 19.55 7.89 -0.15
N TRP A 65 18.81 7.23 -1.04
CA TRP A 65 17.88 7.85 -1.99
C TRP A 65 16.66 8.45 -1.29
N ILE A 66 16.35 8.00 -0.08
CA ILE A 66 15.17 8.42 0.67
C ILE A 66 15.38 9.82 1.25
N SER A 67 14.40 10.68 1.04
CA SER A 67 14.35 12.03 1.60
C SER A 67 13.39 12.08 2.80
N ILE A 68 13.78 12.82 3.83
CA ILE A 68 12.99 13.01 5.06
C ILE A 68 12.65 14.50 5.19
N THR A 69 11.41 14.79 5.57
CA THR A 69 10.90 16.15 5.83
C THR A 69 11.36 16.68 7.19
N ASP A 70 11.17 17.98 7.46
CA ASP A 70 11.42 18.54 8.79
C ASP A 70 10.41 18.04 9.86
N SER A 71 9.30 17.42 9.45
CA SER A 71 8.35 16.72 10.33
C SER A 71 8.72 15.27 10.61
N PHE A 72 9.91 14.82 10.17
CA PHE A 72 10.42 13.46 10.38
C PHE A 72 9.52 12.37 9.80
N THR A 73 9.08 12.60 8.57
CA THR A 73 8.37 11.63 7.73
C THR A 73 9.07 11.53 6.39
N ILE A 74 8.82 10.45 5.64
CA ILE A 74 9.35 10.33 4.26
C ILE A 74 8.76 11.47 3.40
N ASP A 75 9.63 12.20 2.73
CA ASP A 75 9.30 13.17 1.68
C ASP A 75 9.11 12.37 0.38
N TYR A 76 7.91 11.80 0.19
CA TYR A 76 7.63 10.89 -0.92
C TYR A 76 7.90 11.53 -2.28
N SER A 77 7.47 12.78 -2.51
CA SER A 77 7.69 13.48 -3.78
C SER A 77 9.18 13.57 -4.13
N ARG A 78 10.02 14.03 -3.19
CA ARG A 78 11.49 14.08 -3.43
C ARG A 78 12.13 12.70 -3.48
N THR A 79 11.62 11.75 -2.73
CA THR A 79 12.13 10.38 -2.72
C THR A 79 11.89 9.72 -4.07
N PHE A 80 10.70 9.84 -4.64
CA PHE A 80 10.38 9.30 -5.96
C PHE A 80 11.18 9.99 -7.07
N GLU A 81 11.25 11.33 -7.05
CA GLU A 81 12.07 12.08 -7.99
C GLU A 81 13.52 11.59 -7.97
N ARG A 82 14.08 11.38 -6.78
CA ARG A 82 15.44 10.85 -6.65
C ARG A 82 15.55 9.42 -7.13
N CYS A 83 14.66 8.52 -6.72
CA CYS A 83 14.69 7.12 -7.17
C CYS A 83 14.67 7.04 -8.70
N LEU A 84 13.78 7.80 -9.37
CA LEU A 84 13.71 7.84 -10.83
C LEU A 84 14.99 8.35 -11.50
N ASN A 85 15.71 9.28 -10.86
CA ASN A 85 16.97 9.79 -11.40
C ASN A 85 18.14 8.80 -11.23
N GLU A 86 18.06 7.91 -10.24
CA GLU A 86 19.11 6.93 -9.93
C GLU A 86 18.87 5.59 -10.65
N ILE A 87 17.64 5.32 -11.12
CA ILE A 87 17.32 4.13 -11.91
C ILE A 87 17.84 4.28 -13.34
N GLU A 88 18.81 3.44 -13.72
CA GLU A 88 19.42 3.48 -15.06
C GLU A 88 18.53 2.87 -16.15
N SER A 89 17.77 1.82 -15.82
CA SER A 89 16.94 1.07 -16.76
C SER A 89 15.61 1.79 -17.00
N PRO A 90 15.30 2.22 -18.25
CA PRO A 90 14.01 2.86 -18.54
C PRO A 90 12.81 1.95 -18.27
N VAL A 91 12.98 0.64 -18.40
CA VAL A 91 11.97 -0.37 -18.10
C VAL A 91 11.68 -0.42 -16.60
N ASP A 92 12.72 -0.44 -15.77
CA ASP A 92 12.54 -0.47 -14.32
C ASP A 92 12.05 0.88 -13.78
N ALA A 93 12.44 1.99 -14.42
CA ALA A 93 11.91 3.31 -14.12
C ALA A 93 10.40 3.38 -14.44
N PHE A 94 9.97 2.80 -15.57
CA PHE A 94 8.55 2.69 -15.90
C PHE A 94 7.78 1.85 -14.88
N ARG A 95 8.32 0.68 -14.50
CA ARG A 95 7.72 -0.20 -13.49
C ARG A 95 7.61 0.50 -12.14
N PHE A 96 8.67 1.18 -11.71
CA PHE A 96 8.71 1.94 -10.46
C PHE A 96 7.67 3.07 -10.47
N ALA A 97 7.59 3.84 -11.56
CA ALA A 97 6.58 4.88 -11.71
C ALA A 97 5.16 4.31 -11.68
N SER A 98 4.94 3.14 -12.29
CA SER A 98 3.64 2.47 -12.34
C SER A 98 3.16 2.07 -10.94
N ILE A 99 3.99 1.37 -10.16
CA ILE A 99 3.61 0.90 -8.81
C ILE A 99 3.50 2.04 -7.77
N ASN A 100 4.03 3.22 -8.08
CA ASN A 100 3.89 4.42 -7.24
C ASN A 100 2.81 5.39 -7.74
N ALA A 101 2.02 4.99 -8.75
CA ALA A 101 0.99 5.81 -9.39
C ALA A 101 1.53 7.20 -9.79
N GLN A 102 2.59 7.22 -10.60
CA GLN A 102 3.14 8.43 -11.20
C GLN A 102 2.82 8.45 -12.68
N HIS A 103 1.56 8.71 -13.03
CA HIS A 103 1.05 8.47 -14.37
C HIS A 103 1.74 9.34 -15.43
N GLN A 104 1.91 10.64 -15.15
CA GLN A 104 2.62 11.57 -16.04
C GLN A 104 4.07 11.16 -16.30
N VAL A 105 4.72 10.56 -15.29
CA VAL A 105 6.07 10.02 -15.44
C VAL A 105 6.05 8.77 -16.30
N CYS A 106 5.06 7.88 -16.10
CA CYS A 106 4.86 6.71 -16.96
C CYS A 106 4.70 7.12 -18.43
N GLU A 107 3.84 8.09 -18.74
CA GLU A 107 3.66 8.60 -20.12
C GLU A 107 4.97 9.15 -20.70
N ALA A 108 5.67 9.98 -19.92
CA ALA A 108 6.94 10.56 -20.36
C ALA A 108 8.01 9.50 -20.63
N ILE A 109 8.09 8.45 -19.81
CA ILE A 109 9.00 7.31 -20.02
C ILE A 109 8.54 6.49 -21.22
N TRP A 110 7.25 6.16 -21.32
CA TRP A 110 6.66 5.32 -22.36
C TRP A 110 7.01 5.79 -23.78
N HIS A 111 6.92 7.10 -24.01
CA HIS A 111 7.25 7.69 -25.30
C HIS A 111 8.75 7.65 -25.65
N ARG A 112 9.63 7.42 -24.67
CA ARG A 112 11.08 7.26 -24.84
C ARG A 112 11.52 5.81 -24.98
N LEU A 113 10.66 4.85 -24.59
CA LEU A 113 10.95 3.43 -24.75
C LEU A 113 10.97 3.04 -26.24
N ASN A 114 11.86 2.12 -26.58
CA ASN A 114 11.87 1.49 -27.90
C ASN A 114 10.85 0.32 -27.97
N ASP A 115 10.62 -0.20 -29.16
CA ASP A 115 9.59 -1.24 -29.39
C ASP A 115 9.90 -2.55 -28.63
N GLU A 116 11.18 -2.91 -28.49
CA GLU A 116 11.59 -4.10 -27.73
C GLU A 116 11.24 -3.97 -26.24
N GLN A 117 11.52 -2.80 -25.65
CA GLN A 117 11.21 -2.49 -24.25
C GLN A 117 9.70 -2.44 -24.01
N ARG A 118 8.94 -1.85 -24.94
CA ARG A 118 7.47 -1.84 -24.87
C ARG A 118 6.90 -3.24 -24.95
N HIS A 119 7.41 -4.06 -25.86
CA HIS A 119 6.99 -5.46 -26.00
C HIS A 119 7.35 -6.31 -24.78
N TYR A 120 8.47 -6.00 -24.12
CA TYR A 120 8.84 -6.61 -22.85
C TYR A 120 7.85 -6.23 -21.73
N LEU A 121 7.51 -4.93 -21.59
CA LEU A 121 6.51 -4.46 -20.61
C LEU A 121 5.09 -4.98 -20.90
N ALA A 122 4.75 -5.22 -22.18
CA ALA A 122 3.49 -5.84 -22.56
C ALA A 122 3.33 -7.29 -22.07
N ARG A 123 4.44 -7.93 -21.68
CA ARG A 123 4.49 -9.29 -21.14
C ARG A 123 4.86 -9.31 -19.66
N ASP A 124 4.80 -8.16 -18.99
CA ASP A 124 5.08 -8.07 -17.56
C ASP A 124 4.11 -8.94 -16.77
N SER A 125 4.60 -9.57 -15.71
CA SER A 125 3.74 -10.34 -14.80
C SER A 125 2.90 -9.44 -13.89
N SER A 126 3.31 -8.17 -13.72
CA SER A 126 2.59 -7.22 -12.89
C SER A 126 1.40 -6.64 -13.64
N VAL A 127 0.22 -6.88 -13.07
CA VAL A 127 -1.06 -6.40 -13.56
C VAL A 127 -1.08 -4.87 -13.57
N ILE A 128 -0.46 -4.23 -12.57
CA ILE A 128 -0.35 -2.76 -12.51
C ILE A 128 0.53 -2.20 -13.60
N VAL A 129 1.71 -2.79 -13.85
CA VAL A 129 2.63 -2.33 -14.90
C VAL A 129 1.96 -2.45 -16.27
N THR A 130 1.31 -3.58 -16.53
CA THR A 130 0.53 -3.79 -17.75
C THR A 130 -0.58 -2.73 -17.84
N ALA A 131 -1.36 -2.51 -16.78
CA ALA A 131 -2.43 -1.51 -16.76
C ALA A 131 -1.94 -0.10 -17.10
N SER A 132 -0.84 0.34 -16.48
CA SER A 132 -0.23 1.64 -16.71
C SER A 132 0.24 1.79 -18.16
N MET A 133 0.81 0.75 -18.74
CA MET A 133 1.20 0.71 -20.16
C MET A 133 -0.02 0.87 -21.09
N TRP A 134 -1.11 0.13 -20.85
CA TRP A 134 -2.34 0.28 -21.62
C TRP A 134 -2.94 1.68 -21.51
N GLN A 135 -2.85 2.32 -20.33
CA GLN A 135 -3.29 3.70 -20.14
C GLN A 135 -2.48 4.66 -21.01
N CYS A 136 -1.15 4.52 -21.06
CA CYS A 136 -0.29 5.33 -21.90
C CYS A 136 -0.54 5.13 -23.40
N GLU A 137 -0.95 3.93 -23.85
CA GLU A 137 -1.26 3.66 -25.26
C GLU A 137 -2.62 4.17 -25.70
N ASN A 138 -3.65 3.99 -24.87
CA ASN A 138 -5.06 4.14 -25.29
C ASN A 138 -5.82 5.26 -24.57
N GLY A 139 -5.13 6.10 -23.79
CA GLY A 139 -5.75 7.25 -23.12
C GLY A 139 -6.81 6.88 -22.08
N GLY A 140 -6.66 5.72 -21.42
CA GLY A 140 -7.50 5.32 -20.28
C GLY A 140 -8.85 4.68 -20.61
N ALA A 141 -9.18 4.42 -21.88
CA ALA A 141 -10.49 3.88 -22.28
C ALA A 141 -10.70 2.37 -22.01
N ASN A 142 -9.67 1.65 -21.55
CA ASN A 142 -9.77 0.21 -21.34
C ASN A 142 -10.21 -0.13 -19.91
N GLN A 143 -11.30 -0.92 -19.83
CA GLN A 143 -11.86 -1.56 -18.64
C GLN A 143 -10.90 -2.64 -18.09
N PHE A 144 -9.68 -2.24 -17.76
CA PHE A 144 -8.70 -3.14 -17.22
C PHE A 144 -9.16 -3.67 -15.85
N ALA A 145 -8.64 -4.82 -15.43
CA ALA A 145 -9.01 -5.49 -14.19
C ALA A 145 -8.60 -4.69 -12.94
N TYR A 146 -9.30 -3.59 -12.65
CA TYR A 146 -9.03 -2.69 -11.52
C TYR A 146 -9.01 -3.47 -10.19
N THR A 147 -9.89 -4.46 -10.04
CA THR A 147 -9.89 -5.39 -8.90
C THR A 147 -8.56 -6.13 -8.77
N ALA A 148 -8.02 -6.69 -9.87
CA ALA A 148 -6.76 -7.42 -9.85
C ALA A 148 -5.57 -6.49 -9.55
N ALA A 149 -5.60 -5.26 -10.07
CA ALA A 149 -4.60 -4.23 -9.75
C ALA A 149 -4.63 -3.86 -8.26
N CYS A 150 -5.83 -3.72 -7.65
CA CYS A 150 -5.98 -3.50 -6.22
C CYS A 150 -5.47 -4.69 -5.40
N GLU A 151 -5.80 -5.92 -5.80
CA GLU A 151 -5.36 -7.15 -5.13
C GLU A 151 -3.83 -7.29 -5.15
N GLU A 152 -3.20 -7.03 -6.30
CA GLU A 152 -1.75 -7.01 -6.42
C GLU A 152 -1.13 -5.91 -5.53
N ALA A 153 -1.63 -4.68 -5.62
CA ALA A 153 -1.12 -3.56 -4.81
C ALA A 153 -1.24 -3.83 -3.31
N ALA A 154 -2.36 -4.39 -2.86
CA ALA A 154 -2.60 -4.74 -1.47
C ALA A 154 -1.72 -5.90 -0.98
N SER A 155 -1.35 -6.83 -1.86
CA SER A 155 -0.44 -7.95 -1.56
C SER A 155 1.02 -7.50 -1.50
N MET A 156 1.40 -6.58 -2.38
CA MET A 156 2.78 -6.09 -2.50
C MET A 156 3.09 -4.90 -1.58
N GLY A 157 2.06 -4.28 -0.99
CA GLY A 157 2.24 -3.12 -0.10
C GLY A 157 2.38 -1.80 -0.85
N TRP A 158 1.90 -1.72 -2.10
CA TRP A 158 1.98 -0.52 -2.94
C TRP A 158 0.81 0.42 -2.67
N SER A 159 0.89 1.13 -1.54
CA SER A 159 -0.19 2.00 -1.04
C SER A 159 -0.68 3.03 -2.05
N ARG A 160 0.22 3.67 -2.80
CA ARG A 160 -0.15 4.69 -3.80
C ARG A 160 -0.90 4.09 -4.98
N ALA A 161 -0.39 2.99 -5.55
CA ALA A 161 -1.10 2.29 -6.61
C ALA A 161 -2.46 1.79 -6.14
N LEU A 162 -2.55 1.24 -4.92
CA LEU A 162 -3.81 0.79 -4.36
C LEU A 162 -4.84 1.93 -4.29
N LEU A 163 -4.46 3.07 -3.70
CA LEU A 163 -5.35 4.23 -3.60
C LEU A 163 -5.75 4.77 -4.98
N PHE A 164 -4.80 4.84 -5.92
CA PHE A 164 -5.07 5.25 -7.29
C PHE A 164 -6.12 4.36 -7.95
N TRP A 165 -5.95 3.04 -7.91
CA TRP A 165 -6.88 2.10 -8.55
C TRP A 165 -8.24 2.03 -7.86
N LEU A 166 -8.29 2.16 -6.53
CA LEU A 166 -9.54 2.23 -5.79
C LEU A 166 -10.37 3.47 -6.14
N ALA A 167 -9.72 4.59 -6.45
CA ALA A 167 -10.42 5.81 -6.87
C ALA A 167 -11.19 5.63 -8.19
N PHE A 168 -10.84 4.65 -9.04
CA PHE A 168 -11.62 4.31 -10.24
C PHE A 168 -12.83 3.41 -9.96
N ILE A 169 -12.81 2.65 -8.86
CA ILE A 169 -13.87 1.68 -8.53
C ILE A 169 -15.00 2.34 -7.73
N ASP A 170 -14.64 3.15 -6.73
CA ASP A 170 -15.62 3.84 -5.87
C ASP A 170 -15.16 5.29 -5.59
N PRO A 171 -15.32 6.19 -6.58
CA PRO A 171 -14.85 7.57 -6.47
C PRO A 171 -15.54 8.33 -5.32
N GLU A 172 -16.84 8.09 -5.10
CA GLU A 172 -17.62 8.81 -4.08
C GLU A 172 -17.15 8.44 -2.67
N HIS A 173 -16.97 7.15 -2.38
CA HIS A 173 -16.42 6.72 -1.10
C HIS A 173 -14.97 7.19 -0.93
N PHE A 174 -14.16 7.10 -1.98
CA PHE A 174 -12.76 7.52 -1.94
C PHE A 174 -12.61 8.99 -1.59
N CYS A 175 -13.35 9.88 -2.24
CA CYS A 175 -13.33 11.32 -1.95
C CYS A 175 -13.76 11.64 -0.51
N LYS A 176 -14.69 10.85 0.05
CA LYS A 176 -15.18 11.05 1.43
C LYS A 176 -14.14 10.62 2.47
N GLU A 177 -13.53 9.45 2.29
CA GLU A 177 -12.60 8.87 3.26
C GLU A 177 -11.17 9.46 3.16
N TYR A 178 -10.79 9.95 1.98
CA TYR A 178 -9.44 10.46 1.71
C TYR A 178 -9.43 11.92 1.18
N PRO A 179 -10.04 12.89 1.88
CA PRO A 179 -10.17 14.28 1.39
C PRO A 179 -8.84 15.01 1.26
N GLY A 180 -7.79 14.53 1.93
CA GLY A 180 -6.42 15.04 1.86
C GLY A 180 -5.51 14.26 0.93
N PHE A 181 -5.98 13.16 0.34
CA PHE A 181 -5.31 12.53 -0.79
C PHE A 181 -5.60 13.38 -2.02
N VAL A 182 -5.00 14.58 -2.04
CA VAL A 182 -4.87 15.38 -3.23
C VAL A 182 -3.93 14.58 -4.11
N LEU A 183 -4.50 13.74 -4.96
CA LEU A 183 -3.86 13.43 -6.22
C LEU A 183 -3.48 14.80 -6.77
N GLU A 184 -2.18 15.13 -6.90
CA GLU A 184 -1.79 16.19 -7.85
C GLU A 184 -2.33 15.85 -9.27
N GLU A 185 -2.85 14.62 -9.44
CA GLU A 185 -3.64 14.02 -10.51
C GLU A 185 -5.19 14.12 -10.34
N GLU A 186 -5.75 14.90 -9.40
CA GLU A 186 -7.22 15.16 -9.31
C GLU A 186 -7.71 15.87 -10.60
N MET A 187 -6.80 16.61 -11.24
CA MET A 187 -6.95 17.13 -12.61
C MET A 187 -6.89 16.03 -13.69
N GLU A 188 -6.21 14.90 -13.45
CA GLU A 188 -6.10 13.79 -14.39
C GLU A 188 -7.34 12.87 -14.34
N LEU A 189 -7.89 12.56 -13.16
CA LEU A 189 -9.19 11.87 -13.07
C LEU A 189 -10.33 12.66 -13.74
N GLN A 190 -10.23 14.00 -13.74
CA GLN A 190 -11.09 14.88 -14.52
C GLN A 190 -10.78 14.85 -16.04
N ARG A 191 -9.50 14.79 -16.45
CA ARG A 191 -9.09 14.63 -17.88
C ARG A 191 -9.49 13.29 -18.48
N TYR A 192 -9.40 12.21 -17.70
CA TYR A 192 -9.85 10.86 -18.09
C TYR A 192 -11.37 10.70 -18.09
N GLY A 193 -12.11 11.77 -17.81
CA GLY A 193 -13.58 11.77 -17.84
C GLY A 193 -14.23 10.92 -16.75
N VAL A 194 -13.47 10.38 -15.80
CA VAL A 194 -13.96 9.40 -14.80
C VAL A 194 -15.02 10.03 -13.88
N PHE A 195 -14.90 11.33 -13.60
CA PHE A 195 -15.91 12.07 -12.82
C PHE A 195 -17.10 12.60 -13.64
N HIS A 196 -17.07 12.52 -14.98
CA HIS A 196 -18.14 13.06 -15.84
C HIS A 196 -18.83 12.00 -16.71
N SER A 197 -18.20 10.85 -17.01
CA SER A 197 -18.78 9.77 -17.81
C SER A 197 -19.63 8.78 -17.03
N VAL A 198 -19.44 8.67 -15.70
CA VAL A 198 -20.33 7.83 -14.87
C VAL A 198 -21.76 8.41 -14.78
N ARG A 199 -21.95 9.68 -15.16
CA ARG A 199 -23.26 10.35 -15.11
C ARG A 199 -23.95 10.54 -16.46
N ALA A 200 -23.34 10.21 -17.59
CA ALA A 200 -23.99 10.43 -18.89
C ALA A 200 -23.50 9.44 -19.96
N ASP A 201 -24.47 8.85 -20.65
CA ASP A 201 -24.43 8.04 -21.89
C ASP A 201 -24.19 6.52 -21.82
N ASP A 202 -25.33 5.81 -21.82
CA ASP A 202 -25.73 4.73 -22.73
C ASP A 202 -24.61 3.98 -23.45
N GLY A 203 -24.18 2.84 -22.89
CA GLY A 203 -23.43 1.83 -23.62
C GLY A 203 -22.38 1.05 -22.83
N PHE A 204 -22.04 1.49 -21.62
CA PHE A 204 -21.14 0.74 -20.75
C PHE A 204 -21.82 -0.55 -20.31
N GLN A 205 -21.39 -1.68 -20.87
CA GLN A 205 -21.73 -3.01 -20.37
C GLN A 205 -21.42 -3.03 -18.88
N SER A 206 -22.45 -3.27 -18.09
CA SER A 206 -22.39 -3.40 -16.64
C SER A 206 -21.29 -4.41 -16.29
N MET A 207 -20.25 -3.91 -15.61
CA MET A 207 -19.23 -4.77 -15.01
C MET A 207 -19.93 -5.86 -14.18
N PRO A 208 -19.33 -7.05 -14.01
CA PRO A 208 -19.70 -7.90 -12.89
C PRO A 208 -19.54 -7.03 -11.63
N HIS A 209 -20.66 -6.60 -11.07
CA HIS A 209 -20.72 -5.78 -9.87
C HIS A 209 -20.14 -6.60 -8.72
N VAL A 210 -18.82 -6.59 -8.54
CA VAL A 210 -18.25 -6.87 -7.24
C VAL A 210 -18.71 -5.71 -6.39
N GLU A 211 -19.61 -5.98 -5.43
CA GLU A 211 -20.05 -4.94 -4.51
C GLU A 211 -18.80 -4.35 -3.85
N PRO A 212 -18.61 -3.02 -3.85
CA PRO A 212 -17.40 -2.38 -3.31
C PRO A 212 -17.03 -2.89 -1.91
N LEU A 213 -18.03 -3.20 -1.09
CA LEU A 213 -17.87 -3.77 0.26
C LEU A 213 -17.13 -5.12 0.26
N ASP A 214 -17.42 -6.00 -0.70
CA ASP A 214 -16.72 -7.30 -0.84
C ASP A 214 -15.25 -7.10 -1.21
N LEU A 215 -14.97 -6.10 -2.04
CA LEU A 215 -13.60 -5.76 -2.43
C LEU A 215 -12.79 -5.23 -1.24
N TRP A 216 -13.33 -4.25 -0.49
CA TRP A 216 -12.64 -3.69 0.67
C TRP A 216 -12.31 -4.76 1.72
N ALA A 217 -13.30 -5.59 2.06
CA ALA A 217 -13.12 -6.72 2.95
C ALA A 217 -12.05 -7.68 2.41
N HIS A 218 -12.07 -7.94 1.11
CA HIS A 218 -11.10 -8.82 0.47
C HIS A 218 -9.66 -8.29 0.60
N LEU A 219 -9.46 -7.02 0.28
CA LEU A 219 -8.16 -6.35 0.35
C LEU A 219 -7.62 -6.30 1.78
N VAL A 220 -8.48 -6.11 2.79
CA VAL A 220 -8.09 -6.15 4.21
C VAL A 220 -7.45 -7.50 4.56
N ILE A 221 -8.16 -8.60 4.27
CA ILE A 221 -7.66 -9.94 4.59
C ILE A 221 -6.40 -10.27 3.78
N LEU A 222 -6.36 -9.87 2.50
CA LEU A 222 -5.21 -10.06 1.63
C LEU A 222 -3.96 -9.34 2.14
N SER A 223 -4.08 -8.09 2.60
CA SER A 223 -2.98 -7.35 3.21
C SER A 223 -2.50 -7.97 4.51
N ILE A 224 -3.41 -8.51 5.34
CA ILE A 224 -3.03 -9.23 6.57
C ILE A 224 -2.20 -10.47 6.22
N LEU A 225 -2.68 -11.30 5.28
CA LEU A 225 -1.99 -12.53 4.87
C LEU A 225 -0.57 -12.24 4.35
N ASN A 226 -0.40 -11.13 3.64
CA ASN A 226 0.89 -10.70 3.10
C ASN A 226 1.69 -9.79 4.06
N ARG A 227 1.25 -9.61 5.32
CA ARG A 227 1.90 -8.75 6.32
C ARG A 227 2.08 -7.29 5.88
N GLN A 228 1.22 -6.81 4.99
CA GLN A 228 1.20 -5.44 4.49
C GLN A 228 0.45 -4.52 5.44
N TRP A 229 0.99 -4.36 6.65
CA TRP A 229 0.34 -3.62 7.73
C TRP A 229 0.10 -2.13 7.42
N ALA A 230 0.93 -1.53 6.57
CA ALA A 230 0.74 -0.15 6.13
C ALA A 230 -0.55 0.01 5.30
N ILE A 231 -0.88 -0.99 4.47
CA ILE A 231 -2.12 -1.00 3.68
C ILE A 231 -3.34 -1.06 4.60
N LEU A 232 -3.29 -1.84 5.68
CA LEU A 232 -4.41 -1.94 6.63
C LEU A 232 -4.78 -0.58 7.27
N LYS A 233 -3.84 0.35 7.37
CA LYS A 233 -4.12 1.72 7.84
C LYS A 233 -5.04 2.47 6.86
N LEU A 234 -4.93 2.16 5.58
CA LEU A 234 -5.61 2.80 4.44
C LEU A 234 -6.92 2.12 4.03
N LEU A 235 -7.31 1.01 4.63
CA LEU A 235 -8.54 0.32 4.25
C LEU A 235 -9.62 0.52 5.32
N PRO A 236 -10.89 0.75 4.91
CA PRO A 236 -12.02 0.68 5.82
C PRO A 236 -12.13 -0.76 6.35
N LEU A 237 -12.53 -0.89 7.61
CA LEU A 237 -12.74 -2.20 8.25
C LEU A 237 -14.22 -2.57 8.33
N ASP A 238 -15.08 -1.74 7.76
CA ASP A 238 -16.49 -2.00 7.69
C ASP A 238 -16.72 -3.21 6.78
N SER A 239 -17.53 -4.16 7.23
CA SER A 239 -17.91 -5.33 6.44
C SER A 239 -16.78 -6.32 6.15
N VAL A 240 -15.69 -6.35 6.94
CA VAL A 240 -14.61 -7.37 6.80
C VAL A 240 -15.15 -8.80 6.82
N GLU A 241 -16.27 -9.02 7.48
CA GLU A 241 -17.02 -10.26 7.44
C GLU A 241 -17.44 -10.73 6.05
N CYS A 242 -17.69 -9.84 5.10
CA CYS A 242 -18.16 -10.20 3.76
C CYS A 242 -17.11 -11.01 2.99
N ALA A 243 -15.82 -10.82 3.29
CA ALA A 243 -14.74 -11.60 2.70
C ALA A 243 -14.56 -13.00 3.33
N PHE A 244 -15.31 -13.35 4.38
CA PHE A 244 -15.08 -14.56 5.16
C PHE A 244 -15.10 -15.83 4.31
N HIS A 245 -16.17 -16.04 3.53
CA HIS A 245 -16.32 -17.25 2.71
C HIS A 245 -15.26 -17.37 1.60
N ARG A 246 -14.69 -16.25 1.16
CA ARG A 246 -13.64 -16.22 0.14
C ARG A 246 -12.31 -16.76 0.66
N PHE A 247 -11.96 -16.47 1.93
CA PHE A 247 -10.69 -16.90 2.53
C PHE A 247 -10.81 -18.12 3.45
N PHE A 248 -12.00 -18.37 3.98
CA PHE A 248 -12.31 -19.50 4.86
C PHE A 248 -13.50 -20.28 4.28
N PRO A 249 -13.32 -20.96 3.13
CA PRO A 249 -14.43 -21.63 2.44
C PRO A 249 -15.02 -22.79 3.24
N ASP A 250 -14.26 -23.37 4.17
CA ASP A 250 -14.71 -24.40 5.11
C ASP A 250 -15.36 -23.81 6.38
N GLY A 251 -15.50 -22.48 6.46
CA GLY A 251 -16.05 -21.77 7.61
C GLY A 251 -15.13 -21.74 8.83
N ARG A 252 -13.86 -22.12 8.71
CA ARG A 252 -12.94 -22.27 9.83
C ARG A 252 -11.76 -21.31 9.75
N ILE A 253 -11.54 -20.56 10.82
CA ILE A 253 -10.35 -19.72 10.96
C ILE A 253 -9.22 -20.54 11.58
N LYS A 254 -8.09 -20.60 10.90
CA LYS A 254 -6.88 -21.28 11.40
C LYS A 254 -6.27 -20.47 12.55
N ALA A 255 -5.80 -21.15 13.60
CA ALA A 255 -5.10 -20.51 14.72
C ALA A 255 -3.89 -19.68 14.24
N SER A 256 -3.17 -20.17 13.23
CA SER A 256 -2.04 -19.46 12.62
C SER A 256 -2.41 -18.08 12.03
N PHE A 257 -3.66 -17.91 11.58
CA PHE A 257 -4.14 -16.61 11.10
C PHE A 257 -4.41 -15.64 12.27
N LEU A 258 -4.90 -16.15 13.41
CA LEU A 258 -5.04 -15.35 14.61
C LEU A 258 -3.67 -14.98 15.21
N GLU A 259 -2.69 -15.89 15.14
CA GLU A 259 -1.32 -15.62 15.58
C GLU A 259 -0.70 -14.51 14.75
N LEU A 260 -0.92 -14.54 13.43
CA LEU A 260 -0.51 -13.48 12.52
C LEU A 260 -1.07 -12.11 12.92
N LEU A 261 -2.36 -12.04 13.27
CA LEU A 261 -3.02 -10.81 13.74
C LEU A 261 -2.48 -10.36 15.10
N ALA A 262 -2.24 -11.29 16.01
CA ALA A 262 -1.71 -11.01 17.35
C ALA A 262 -0.25 -10.52 17.32
N MET A 263 0.53 -10.99 16.34
CA MET A 263 1.91 -10.54 16.06
C MET A 263 1.99 -9.23 15.26
N SER A 264 0.85 -8.58 14.97
CA SER A 264 0.83 -7.33 14.22
C SER A 264 1.54 -6.19 14.97
N PRO A 265 2.15 -5.22 14.24
CA PRO A 265 2.76 -4.05 14.86
C PRO A 265 1.78 -3.28 15.74
N GLN A 266 2.27 -2.71 16.85
CA GLN A 266 1.46 -1.98 17.83
C GLN A 266 0.54 -0.92 17.19
N GLN A 267 1.03 -0.26 16.14
CA GLN A 267 0.31 0.80 15.41
C GLN A 267 -0.98 0.32 14.72
N VAL A 268 -1.09 -0.97 14.39
CA VAL A 268 -2.26 -1.57 13.72
C VAL A 268 -2.96 -2.62 14.58
N GLN A 269 -2.53 -2.79 15.84
CA GLN A 269 -3.03 -3.83 16.72
C GLN A 269 -4.53 -3.65 17.04
N SER A 270 -4.99 -2.40 17.20
CA SER A 270 -6.41 -2.10 17.40
C SER A 270 -7.26 -2.50 16.18
N LYS A 271 -6.78 -2.20 14.96
CA LYS A 271 -7.41 -2.63 13.70
C LYS A 271 -7.44 -4.16 13.60
N CYS A 272 -6.33 -4.83 13.90
CA CYS A 272 -6.25 -6.30 13.88
C CYS A 272 -7.19 -6.95 14.90
N ARG A 273 -7.38 -6.35 16.08
CA ARG A 273 -8.38 -6.78 17.07
C ARG A 273 -9.80 -6.59 16.54
N SER A 274 -10.10 -5.49 15.85
CA SER A 274 -11.41 -5.29 15.23
C SER A 274 -11.70 -6.34 14.16
N VAL A 275 -10.74 -6.62 13.29
CA VAL A 275 -10.83 -7.70 12.29
C VAL A 275 -11.07 -9.04 12.98
N THR A 276 -10.29 -9.36 14.02
CA THR A 276 -10.46 -10.59 14.79
C THR A 276 -11.87 -10.71 15.38
N ARG A 277 -12.40 -9.65 15.97
CA ARG A 277 -13.76 -9.63 16.52
C ARG A 277 -14.82 -9.82 15.45
N ALA A 278 -14.69 -9.16 14.30
CA ALA A 278 -15.63 -9.31 13.18
C ALA A 278 -15.64 -10.77 12.68
N LEU A 279 -14.44 -11.32 12.47
CA LEU A 279 -14.26 -12.69 12.03
C LEU A 279 -14.79 -13.73 13.04
N LEU A 280 -14.51 -13.56 14.34
CA LEU A 280 -14.97 -14.49 15.39
C LEU A 280 -16.49 -14.46 15.59
N LYS A 281 -17.19 -13.36 15.23
CA LYS A 281 -18.66 -13.31 15.24
C LYS A 281 -19.27 -14.20 14.17
N TRP A 282 -18.55 -14.44 13.08
CA TRP A 282 -19.03 -15.19 11.91
C TRP A 282 -18.78 -16.69 11.99
N ILE A 283 -17.90 -17.15 12.88
CA ILE A 283 -17.64 -18.58 13.07
C ILE A 283 -18.85 -19.26 13.75
N PRO A 284 -19.29 -20.45 13.27
CA PRO A 284 -20.26 -21.27 13.99
C PRO A 284 -19.87 -21.50 15.46
N ARG A 285 -20.84 -21.53 16.37
CA ARG A 285 -20.58 -21.63 17.82
C ARG A 285 -19.64 -22.79 18.21
N LEU A 286 -19.85 -23.98 17.63
CA LEU A 286 -19.04 -25.17 17.92
C LEU A 286 -17.57 -24.98 17.49
N ASP A 287 -17.33 -24.43 16.31
CA ASP A 287 -15.97 -24.15 15.82
C ASP A 287 -15.32 -23.03 16.63
N ARG A 288 -16.11 -22.06 17.10
CA ARG A 288 -15.65 -20.99 18.00
C ARG A 288 -15.18 -21.55 19.35
N GLU A 289 -15.91 -22.48 19.95
CA GLU A 289 -15.51 -23.11 21.22
C GLU A 289 -14.22 -23.92 21.08
N MET A 290 -14.08 -24.70 19.99
CA MET A 290 -12.82 -25.40 19.70
C MET A 290 -11.65 -24.44 19.47
N LEU A 291 -11.90 -23.31 18.80
CA LEU A 291 -10.89 -22.28 18.57
C LEU A 291 -10.50 -21.60 19.89
N ILE A 292 -11.46 -21.29 20.77
CA ILE A 292 -11.21 -20.76 22.11
C ILE A 292 -10.35 -21.73 22.92
N TYR A 293 -10.66 -23.03 22.93
CA TYR A 293 -9.84 -24.03 23.62
C TYR A 293 -8.39 -24.07 23.09
N ARG A 294 -8.18 -23.92 21.77
CA ARG A 294 -6.84 -23.80 21.19
C ARG A 294 -6.13 -22.51 21.59
N ILE A 295 -6.87 -21.40 21.66
CA ILE A 295 -6.39 -20.10 22.12
C ILE A 295 -6.02 -20.12 23.60
N GLU A 296 -6.76 -20.82 24.46
CA GLU A 296 -6.49 -20.90 25.90
C GLU A 296 -5.12 -21.49 26.22
N ASN A 297 -4.60 -22.34 25.33
CA ASN A 297 -3.27 -22.93 25.42
C ASN A 297 -2.17 -22.04 24.83
N ASN A 298 -2.51 -20.89 24.24
CA ASN A 298 -1.58 -19.91 23.67
C ASN A 298 -1.79 -18.54 24.35
N GLN A 299 -0.89 -18.19 25.28
CA GLN A 299 -1.00 -16.98 26.10
C GLN A 299 -1.12 -15.69 25.25
N LEU A 300 -0.37 -15.60 24.15
CA LEU A 300 -0.39 -14.46 23.24
C LEU A 300 -1.75 -14.29 22.56
N LEU A 301 -2.36 -15.38 22.11
CA LEU A 301 -3.71 -15.35 21.53
C LEU A 301 -4.76 -15.02 22.59
N LYS A 302 -4.61 -15.56 23.80
CA LYS A 302 -5.54 -15.31 24.90
C LYS A 302 -5.59 -13.83 25.27
N GLU A 303 -4.44 -13.17 25.33
CA GLU A 303 -4.36 -11.72 25.60
C GLU A 303 -4.85 -10.86 24.42
N PHE A 304 -4.76 -11.37 23.20
CA PHE A 304 -5.15 -10.62 22.01
C PHE A 304 -6.66 -10.69 21.70
N VAL A 305 -7.29 -11.83 22.01
CA VAL A 305 -8.71 -12.10 21.69
C VAL A 305 -9.66 -11.58 22.78
N ASN A 306 -9.22 -11.53 24.05
CA ASN A 306 -9.98 -10.96 25.18
C ASN A 306 -9.96 -9.42 25.16
#